data_AF-A0A5D4SE26-F1
#
_entry.id   AF-A0A5D4SE26-F1
#
_cell.length_a   1.000
_cell.length_b   1.000
_cell.length_c   1.000
_cell.angle_alpha   90.00
_cell.angle_beta   90.00
_cell.angle_gamma   90.00
#
_symmetry.space_group_name_H-M   'P 1'
#
loop_
_entity.id
_entity.type
_entity.pdbx_description
1 polymer ?
#
loop_
_entity_poly.entity_id
_entity_poly.type
_entity_poly.pdbx_seq_one_letter_code
_entity_poly.pdbx_strand_id
1 'polypeptide(L)'
;MNTSGYTISKNKKTDLKQILVTISFIMILSAIFIPIFLLTPFHELFYKPEGTWVFEAPKSAYIIFGVALTTAAVFIIAGVWLHSADKFGKLGKIIIGCGFLFSLATVILSFDYYHYIDKNGIHFNTLFSLQEKHYNWSDIQQARQTVKNEMGVMSEDKLIFTFKDGTTYEFLINDNIRKARSDTNFELKEHGVELVRET
;
A
#
# COMPACT_ATOMS: atom_id res chain seq x y z
N MET A 1 43.60 56.96 2.36
CA MET A 1 42.16 56.77 2.06
C MET A 1 41.95 55.30 1.76
N ASN A 2 41.42 54.52 2.72
CA ASN A 2 41.13 53.09 2.52
C ASN A 2 39.66 52.94 2.13
N THR A 3 39.38 52.65 0.87
CA THR A 3 38.05 52.22 0.43
C THR A 3 37.94 50.71 0.65
N SER A 4 37.35 50.34 1.79
CA SER A 4 36.96 48.95 2.07
C SER A 4 35.86 48.55 1.09
N GLY A 5 36.21 47.71 0.11
CA GLY A 5 35.27 47.11 -0.83
C GLY A 5 34.58 45.93 -0.16
N TYR A 6 33.40 46.15 0.42
CA TYR A 6 32.56 45.04 0.86
C TYR A 6 31.87 44.43 -0.37
N THR A 7 32.30 43.22 -0.75
CA THR A 7 31.59 42.40 -1.74
C THR A 7 30.31 41.88 -1.12
N ILE A 8 29.17 42.44 -1.52
CA ILE A 8 27.85 41.89 -1.17
C ILE A 8 27.75 40.50 -1.82
N SER A 9 27.82 39.45 -1.00
CA SER A 9 27.51 38.08 -1.40
C SER A 9 26.07 38.03 -1.90
N LYS A 10 25.88 37.98 -3.23
CA LYS A 10 24.57 37.76 -3.85
C LYS A 10 24.05 36.40 -3.38
N ASN A 11 22.90 36.38 -2.71
CA ASN A 11 22.19 35.15 -2.36
C ASN A 11 22.13 34.21 -3.58
N LYS A 12 22.82 33.07 -3.48
CA LYS A 12 22.85 32.04 -4.52
C LYS A 12 21.43 31.46 -4.61
N LYS A 13 20.67 31.86 -5.64
CA LYS A 13 19.35 31.26 -5.91
C LYS A 13 19.56 29.76 -6.13
N THR A 14 18.95 28.94 -5.29
CA THR A 14 18.98 27.48 -5.43
C THR A 14 18.44 27.11 -6.81
N ASP A 15 19.20 26.33 -7.57
CA ASP A 15 18.78 25.85 -8.88
C ASP A 15 17.59 24.88 -8.70
N LEU A 16 16.56 25.00 -9.53
CA LEU A 16 15.42 24.09 -9.58
C LEU A 16 15.89 22.63 -9.68
N LYS A 17 16.96 22.36 -10.45
CA LYS A 17 17.54 21.02 -10.58
C LYS A 17 18.04 20.49 -9.24
N GLN A 18 18.67 21.34 -8.43
CA GLN A 18 19.14 20.98 -7.11
C GLN A 18 17.97 20.68 -6.16
N ILE A 19 16.91 21.50 -6.20
CA ILE A 19 15.68 21.28 -5.41
C ILE A 19 15.05 19.93 -5.76
N LEU A 20 14.89 19.62 -7.06
CA LEU A 20 14.29 18.37 -7.51
C LEU A 20 15.07 17.14 -7.06
N VAL A 21 16.41 17.18 -7.17
CA VAL A 21 17.25 16.08 -6.69
C VAL A 21 17.16 15.92 -5.18
N THR A 22 17.17 17.03 -4.42
CA THR A 22 16.97 16.98 -2.96
C THR A 22 15.62 16.38 -2.59
N ILE A 23 14.54 16.77 -3.27
CA ILE A 23 13.20 16.19 -3.06
C ILE A 23 13.20 14.69 -3.36
N SER A 24 13.83 14.24 -4.44
CA SER A 24 13.94 12.81 -4.75
C SER A 24 14.62 12.01 -3.64
N PHE A 25 15.73 12.52 -3.09
CA PHE A 25 16.38 11.86 -1.96
C PHE A 25 15.48 11.80 -0.72
N ILE A 26 14.77 12.90 -0.41
CA ILE A 26 13.81 12.92 0.69
C ILE A 26 12.70 11.89 0.44
N MET A 27 12.16 11.80 -0.78
CA MET A 27 11.13 10.82 -1.15
C MET A 27 11.61 9.37 -0.96
N ILE A 28 12.84 9.05 -1.38
CA ILE A 28 13.42 7.71 -1.21
C ILE A 28 13.55 7.36 0.28
N LEU A 29 14.10 8.27 1.08
CA LEU A 29 14.20 8.06 2.53
C LEU A 29 12.83 7.93 3.19
N SER A 30 11.86 8.68 2.69
CA SER A 30 10.49 8.70 3.20
C SER A 30 9.66 7.49 2.73
N ALA A 31 10.10 6.74 1.72
CA ALA A 31 9.36 5.61 1.15
C ALA A 31 9.12 4.47 2.14
N ILE A 32 9.89 4.41 3.22
CA ILE A 32 9.67 3.44 4.30
C ILE A 32 8.68 3.98 5.33
N PHE A 33 8.82 5.26 5.70
CA PHE A 33 8.05 5.87 6.79
C PHE A 33 6.66 6.34 6.36
N ILE A 34 6.55 7.04 5.24
CA ILE A 34 5.27 7.63 4.78
C ILE A 34 4.16 6.58 4.64
N PRO A 35 4.37 5.40 4.01
CA PRO A 35 3.29 4.42 3.91
C PRO A 35 2.72 4.02 5.27
N ILE A 36 3.59 3.85 6.27
CA ILE A 36 3.19 3.43 7.62
C ILE A 36 2.38 4.53 8.30
N PHE A 37 2.82 5.78 8.19
CA PHE A 37 2.17 6.90 8.87
C PHE A 37 0.91 7.41 8.15
N LEU A 38 0.82 7.24 6.84
CA LEU A 38 -0.25 7.86 6.03
C LEU A 38 -1.35 6.88 5.64
N LEU A 39 -1.00 5.63 5.32
CA LEU A 39 -1.95 4.67 4.75
C LEU A 39 -3.03 4.26 5.76
N THR A 40 -2.62 3.91 6.98
CA THR A 40 -3.57 3.44 8.00
C THR A 40 -4.57 4.53 8.40
N PRO A 41 -4.16 5.77 8.77
CA PRO A 41 -5.13 6.80 9.12
C PRO A 41 -6.03 7.20 7.95
N PHE A 42 -5.51 7.15 6.72
CA PHE A 42 -6.31 7.40 5.53
C PHE A 42 -7.41 6.35 5.36
N HIS A 43 -7.07 5.07 5.42
CA HIS A 43 -8.07 4.00 5.34
C HIS A 43 -9.10 4.09 6.47
N GLU A 44 -8.67 4.39 7.70
CA GLU A 44 -9.60 4.52 8.82
C GLU A 44 -10.56 5.70 8.68
N LEU A 45 -10.12 6.82 8.11
CA LEU A 45 -10.95 8.01 7.94
C LEU A 45 -11.93 7.88 6.77
N PHE A 46 -11.51 7.26 5.67
CA PHE A 46 -12.28 7.25 4.41
C PHE A 46 -13.02 5.95 4.14
N TYR A 47 -12.49 4.81 4.59
CA TYR A 47 -12.97 3.49 4.16
C TYR A 47 -13.52 2.62 5.28
N LYS A 48 -13.26 2.91 6.56
CA LYS A 48 -13.70 2.07 7.67
C LYS A 48 -15.19 2.29 7.98
N PRO A 49 -16.07 1.30 7.70
CA PRO A 49 -17.47 1.38 8.12
C PRO A 49 -17.61 1.20 9.64
N GLU A 50 -18.72 1.66 10.20
CA GLU A 50 -19.04 1.39 11.60
C GLU A 50 -19.36 -0.10 11.82
N GLY A 51 -18.90 -0.65 12.95
CA GLY A 51 -19.21 -2.03 13.33
C GLY A 51 -18.36 -3.11 12.64
N THR A 52 -17.25 -2.76 12.00
CA THR A 52 -16.27 -3.75 11.50
C THR A 52 -15.53 -4.44 12.64
N TRP A 53 -15.37 -5.75 12.55
CA TRP A 53 -14.57 -6.54 13.47
C TRP A 53 -13.08 -6.48 13.12
N VAL A 54 -12.77 -6.45 11.82
CA VAL A 54 -11.42 -6.33 11.29
C VAL A 54 -11.45 -5.25 10.23
N PHE A 55 -10.53 -4.29 10.29
CA PHE A 55 -10.32 -3.33 9.21
C PHE A 55 -8.83 -3.03 9.12
N GLU A 56 -8.21 -3.36 7.99
CA GLU A 56 -6.78 -3.10 7.80
C GLU A 56 -6.37 -3.05 6.32
N ALA A 57 -5.24 -2.38 6.08
CA ALA A 57 -4.58 -2.43 4.79
C ALA A 57 -3.74 -3.72 4.69
N PRO A 58 -3.85 -4.48 3.59
CA PRO A 58 -2.94 -5.57 3.30
C PRO A 58 -1.47 -5.12 3.35
N LYS A 59 -0.56 -5.97 3.84
CA LYS A 59 0.89 -5.67 3.88
C LYS A 59 1.44 -5.25 2.52
N SER A 60 0.91 -5.84 1.46
CA SER A 60 1.23 -5.51 0.07
C SER A 60 0.97 -4.03 -0.27
N ALA A 61 -0.10 -3.41 0.26
CA ALA A 61 -0.42 -2.01 0.01
C ALA A 61 0.70 -1.06 0.46
N TYR A 62 1.26 -1.27 1.66
CA TYR A 62 2.39 -0.48 2.17
C TYR A 62 3.65 -0.63 1.29
N ILE A 63 3.94 -1.85 0.85
CA ILE A 63 5.09 -2.14 -0.02
C ILE A 63 4.92 -1.45 -1.36
N ILE A 64 3.74 -1.58 -1.97
CA ILE A 64 3.41 -0.97 -3.27
C ILE A 64 3.53 0.55 -3.18
N PHE A 65 2.99 1.17 -2.13
CA PHE A 65 3.15 2.60 -1.88
C PHE A 65 4.63 2.99 -1.86
N GLY A 66 5.44 2.32 -1.03
CA GLY A 66 6.86 2.64 -0.88
C GLY A 66 7.65 2.47 -2.18
N VAL A 67 7.38 1.40 -2.93
CA VAL A 67 7.99 1.15 -4.25
C VAL A 67 7.57 2.23 -5.25
N ALA A 68 6.29 2.62 -5.27
CA ALA A 68 5.78 3.65 -6.16
C ALA A 68 6.42 5.01 -5.86
N LEU A 69 6.56 5.38 -4.57
CA LEU A 69 7.21 6.61 -4.15
C LEU A 69 8.70 6.65 -4.56
N THR A 70 9.40 5.53 -4.36
CA THR A 70 10.80 5.37 -4.77
C THR A 70 10.93 5.48 -6.29
N THR A 71 10.02 4.84 -7.03
CA THR A 71 9.99 4.88 -8.50
C THR A 71 9.77 6.30 -9.02
N ALA A 72 8.85 7.06 -8.40
CA ALA A 72 8.64 8.48 -8.71
C ALA A 72 9.92 9.30 -8.52
N ALA A 73 10.63 9.08 -7.41
CA ALA A 73 11.89 9.76 -7.12
C ALA A 73 12.99 9.45 -8.15
N VAL A 74 13.09 8.19 -8.59
CA VAL A 74 14.01 7.76 -9.65
C VAL A 74 13.70 8.44 -10.97
N PHE A 75 12.42 8.55 -11.36
CA PHE A 75 12.03 9.26 -12.58
C PHE A 75 12.36 10.75 -12.52
N ILE A 76 12.23 11.40 -11.35
CA ILE A 76 12.66 12.79 -11.17
C ILE A 76 14.18 12.92 -11.36
N ILE A 77 14.99 12.05 -10.73
CA ILE A 77 16.46 12.07 -10.87
C ILE A 77 16.86 11.83 -12.34
N ALA A 78 16.26 10.84 -13.00
CA ALA A 78 16.49 10.55 -14.41
C ALA A 78 16.12 11.76 -15.29
N GLY A 79 15.01 12.44 -14.97
CA GLY A 79 14.59 13.71 -15.56
C GLY A 79 15.67 14.79 -15.48
N VAL A 80 16.17 15.05 -14.28
CA VAL A 80 17.21 16.07 -14.06
C VAL A 80 18.52 15.70 -14.78
N TRP A 81 18.92 14.43 -14.72
CA TRP A 81 20.16 13.95 -15.34
C TRP A 81 20.10 14.04 -16.88
N LEU A 82 19.06 13.50 -17.50
CA LEU A 82 18.90 13.54 -18.96
C LEU A 82 18.75 14.98 -19.46
N HIS A 83 18.12 15.87 -18.68
CA HIS A 83 18.04 17.30 -19.03
C HIS A 83 19.40 17.99 -18.95
N SER A 84 20.24 17.61 -18.00
CA SER A 84 21.58 18.21 -17.83
C SER A 84 22.61 17.66 -18.82
N ALA A 85 22.38 16.47 -19.36
CA ALA A 85 23.23 15.86 -20.39
C ALA A 85 22.90 16.30 -21.83
N ASP A 86 21.95 17.23 -22.02
CA ASP A 86 21.36 17.58 -23.33
C ASP A 86 20.81 16.39 -24.15
N LYS A 87 20.65 15.23 -23.50
CA LYS A 87 20.05 14.01 -24.07
C LYS A 87 18.53 14.03 -23.99
N PHE A 88 17.94 15.19 -23.71
CA PHE A 88 16.52 15.39 -23.45
C PHE A 88 15.70 15.47 -24.75
N GLY A 89 15.76 14.41 -25.55
CA GLY A 89 14.90 14.24 -26.71
C GLY A 89 13.41 14.18 -26.33
N LYS A 90 12.52 14.43 -27.31
CA LYS A 90 11.05 14.40 -27.08
C LYS A 90 10.59 13.08 -26.45
N LEU A 91 11.15 11.95 -26.89
CA LEU A 91 10.83 10.63 -26.33
C LEU A 91 11.24 10.49 -24.86
N GLY A 92 12.41 11.00 -24.46
CA GLY A 92 12.87 10.95 -23.07
C GLY A 92 11.95 11.72 -22.13
N LYS A 93 11.46 12.89 -22.56
CA LYS A 93 10.47 13.68 -21.80
C LYS A 93 9.17 12.91 -21.57
N ILE A 94 8.67 12.24 -22.62
CA ILE A 94 7.44 11.45 -22.54
C ILE A 94 7.63 10.27 -21.60
N ILE A 95 8.73 9.51 -21.73
CA ILE A 95 9.01 8.34 -20.88
C ILE A 95 9.08 8.74 -19.40
N ILE A 96 9.81 9.82 -19.08
CA ILE A 96 9.92 10.31 -17.70
C ILE A 96 8.58 10.79 -17.16
N GLY A 97 7.84 11.57 -17.96
CA GLY A 97 6.51 12.06 -17.58
C GLY A 97 5.54 10.91 -17.32
N CYS A 98 5.46 9.94 -18.25
CA CYS A 98 4.62 8.75 -18.10
C CYS A 98 5.05 7.91 -16.89
N GLY A 99 6.36 7.72 -16.66
CA GLY A 99 6.87 6.97 -15.52
C GLY A 99 6.52 7.62 -14.18
N PHE A 100 6.64 8.96 -14.10
CA PHE A 100 6.22 9.71 -12.93
C PHE A 100 4.70 9.63 -12.69
N LEU A 101 3.89 9.82 -13.74
CA LEU A 101 2.43 9.71 -13.65
C LEU A 101 1.99 8.29 -13.25
N PHE A 102 2.62 7.27 -13.81
CA PHE A 102 2.36 5.87 -13.44
C PHE A 102 2.70 5.61 -11.97
N SER A 103 3.81 6.15 -11.49
CA SER A 103 4.19 6.04 -10.08
C SER A 103 3.16 6.71 -9.18
N LEU A 104 2.68 7.90 -9.55
CA LEU A 104 1.63 8.61 -8.79
C LEU A 104 0.30 7.85 -8.80
N ALA A 105 -0.11 7.30 -9.95
CA ALA A 105 -1.30 6.48 -10.05
C ALA A 105 -1.19 5.23 -9.17
N THR A 106 -0.01 4.61 -9.10
CA THR A 106 0.24 3.44 -8.25
C THR A 106 0.15 3.80 -6.75
N VAL A 107 0.61 4.99 -6.36
CA VAL A 107 0.39 5.50 -5.00
C VAL A 107 -1.10 5.63 -4.70
N ILE A 108 -1.89 6.20 -5.62
CA ILE A 108 -3.34 6.33 -5.44
C ILE A 108 -4.00 4.95 -5.29
N LEU A 109 -3.66 3.99 -6.16
CA LEU A 109 -4.20 2.63 -6.08
C LEU A 109 -3.84 1.92 -4.77
N SER A 110 -2.72 2.25 -4.14
CA SER A 110 -2.37 1.67 -2.85
C SER A 110 -3.30 2.12 -1.72
N PHE A 111 -3.88 3.33 -1.80
CA PHE A 111 -4.92 3.79 -0.87
C PHE A 111 -6.28 3.12 -1.09
N ASP A 112 -6.53 2.62 -2.30
CA ASP A 112 -7.75 1.88 -2.59
C ASP A 112 -7.60 0.39 -2.25
N TYR A 113 -6.43 -0.05 -1.78
CA TYR A 113 -6.18 -1.45 -1.44
C TYR A 113 -6.36 -1.71 0.06
N TYR A 114 -7.55 -2.16 0.44
CA TYR A 114 -7.94 -2.46 1.82
C TYR A 114 -8.83 -3.70 1.91
N HIS A 115 -9.00 -4.22 3.12
CA HIS A 115 -9.99 -5.25 3.43
C HIS A 115 -10.61 -5.08 4.81
N TYR A 116 -11.78 -5.67 5.01
CA TYR A 116 -12.42 -5.73 6.30
C TYR A 116 -13.39 -6.91 6.42
N ILE A 117 -13.73 -7.21 7.67
CA ILE A 117 -14.71 -8.23 8.06
C ILE A 117 -15.71 -7.55 8.99
N ASP A 118 -16.99 -7.75 8.72
CA ASP A 118 -18.10 -7.23 9.52
C ASP A 118 -19.19 -8.29 9.70
N LYS A 119 -20.29 -7.90 10.34
CA LYS A 119 -21.46 -8.77 10.55
C LYS A 119 -22.10 -9.28 9.24
N ASN A 120 -21.92 -8.57 8.13
CA ASN A 120 -22.57 -8.91 6.87
C ASN A 120 -21.70 -9.89 6.08
N GLY A 121 -20.37 -9.81 6.23
CA GLY A 121 -19.45 -10.75 5.63
C GLY A 121 -18.05 -10.20 5.45
N ILE A 122 -17.46 -10.57 4.32
CA ILE A 122 -16.08 -10.25 3.96
C ILE A 122 -16.08 -9.24 2.82
N HIS A 123 -15.29 -8.19 2.99
CA HIS A 123 -15.18 -7.10 2.05
C HIS A 123 -13.73 -6.83 1.74
N PHE A 124 -13.41 -6.68 0.46
CA PHE A 124 -12.07 -6.35 0.04
C PHE A 124 -12.07 -5.61 -1.28
N ASN A 125 -11.18 -4.63 -1.37
CA ASN A 125 -10.77 -4.08 -2.64
C ASN A 125 -9.37 -4.59 -2.97
N THR A 126 -9.10 -4.86 -4.25
CA THR A 126 -7.77 -5.31 -4.71
C THR A 126 -7.09 -4.20 -5.49
N LEU A 127 -5.76 -4.21 -5.55
CA LEU A 127 -4.96 -3.12 -6.12
C LEU A 127 -5.41 -2.64 -7.52
N PHE A 128 -5.91 -3.55 -8.36
CA PHE A 128 -6.34 -3.24 -9.73
C PHE A 128 -7.85 -3.28 -9.91
N SER A 129 -8.62 -3.30 -8.82
CA SER A 129 -10.07 -3.22 -8.84
C SER A 129 -10.51 -1.82 -8.45
N LEU A 130 -11.43 -1.26 -9.23
CA LEU A 130 -12.08 0.02 -8.93
C LEU A 130 -13.35 -0.16 -8.08
N GLN A 131 -13.73 -1.41 -7.82
CA GLN A 131 -14.92 -1.75 -7.06
C GLN A 131 -14.53 -2.70 -5.93
N GLU A 132 -15.04 -2.37 -4.74
CA GLU A 132 -15.02 -3.27 -3.60
C GLU A 132 -15.83 -4.53 -3.93
N LYS A 133 -15.27 -5.68 -3.60
CA LYS A 133 -15.99 -6.95 -3.60
C LYS A 133 -16.54 -7.20 -2.21
N HIS A 134 -17.81 -7.57 -2.17
CA HIS A 134 -18.50 -8.00 -0.97
C HIS A 134 -18.99 -9.44 -1.14
N TYR A 135 -18.74 -10.26 -0.13
CA TYR A 135 -19.26 -11.62 -0.02
C TYR A 135 -19.94 -11.79 1.33
N ASN A 136 -21.21 -12.21 1.31
CA ASN A 136 -21.93 -12.51 2.55
C ASN A 136 -21.37 -13.79 3.18
N TRP A 137 -21.62 -13.99 4.47
CA TRP A 137 -21.31 -15.26 5.14
C TRP A 137 -21.92 -16.47 4.42
N SER A 138 -23.13 -16.33 3.87
CA SER A 138 -23.78 -17.37 3.07
C SER A 138 -23.08 -17.68 1.75
N ASP A 139 -22.20 -16.81 1.25
CA ASP A 139 -21.50 -16.97 -0.02
C ASP A 139 -20.16 -17.72 0.15
N ILE A 140 -19.76 -17.96 1.40
CA ILE A 140 -18.56 -18.72 1.73
C ILE A 140 -18.85 -20.22 1.56
N GLN A 141 -18.03 -20.88 0.75
CA GLN A 141 -18.10 -22.33 0.54
C GLN A 141 -17.15 -23.08 1.47
N GLN A 142 -15.96 -22.50 1.72
CA GLN A 142 -14.94 -23.12 2.54
C GLN A 142 -14.13 -22.06 3.28
N ALA A 143 -13.82 -22.31 4.55
CA ALA A 143 -12.87 -21.54 5.33
C ALA A 143 -11.72 -22.44 5.78
N ARG A 144 -10.49 -22.02 5.52
CA ARG A 144 -9.28 -22.77 5.85
C ARG A 144 -8.29 -21.90 6.59
N GLN A 145 -7.57 -22.49 7.52
CA GLN A 145 -6.49 -21.81 8.22
C GLN A 145 -5.20 -22.59 8.05
N THR A 146 -4.15 -21.93 7.55
CA THR A 146 -2.83 -22.53 7.40
C THR A 146 -1.95 -22.25 8.61
N VAL A 147 -1.04 -23.17 8.89
CA VAL A 147 0.00 -23.03 9.91
C VAL A 147 1.36 -23.05 9.23
N LYS A 148 2.30 -22.23 9.70
CA LYS A 148 3.69 -22.25 9.26
C LYS A 148 4.60 -22.72 10.37
N ASN A 149 5.58 -23.54 10.02
CA ASN A 149 6.67 -23.93 10.92
C ASN A 149 7.88 -23.04 10.64
N GLU A 150 8.14 -22.09 11.55
CA GLU A 150 9.34 -21.27 11.49
C GLU A 150 10.26 -21.70 12.65
N MET A 151 11.40 -22.31 12.30
CA MET A 151 12.43 -22.72 13.26
C MET A 151 11.92 -23.66 14.37
N GLY A 152 10.99 -24.57 14.06
CA GLY A 152 10.42 -25.51 15.02
C GLY A 152 9.23 -24.96 15.81
N VAL A 153 8.85 -23.70 15.59
CA VAL A 153 7.66 -23.08 16.21
C VAL A 153 6.52 -23.05 15.19
N MET A 154 5.45 -23.79 15.49
CA MET A 154 4.20 -23.75 14.72
C MET A 154 3.46 -22.46 15.04
N SER A 155 3.19 -21.64 14.02
CA SER A 155 2.44 -20.39 14.14
C SER A 155 1.35 -20.30 13.08
N GLU A 156 0.20 -19.74 13.46
CA GLU A 156 -0.89 -19.50 12.51
C GLU A 156 -0.43 -18.51 11.43
N ASP A 157 -0.62 -18.85 10.16
CA ASP A 157 -0.10 -18.06 9.02
C ASP A 157 -1.23 -17.28 8.33
N LYS A 158 -2.17 -17.99 7.72
CA LYS A 158 -3.24 -17.36 6.93
C LYS A 158 -4.61 -17.93 7.25
N LEU A 159 -5.63 -17.10 7.05
CA LEU A 159 -7.04 -17.47 6.98
C LEU A 159 -7.50 -17.29 5.53
N ILE A 160 -7.94 -18.36 4.91
CA ILE A 160 -8.27 -18.45 3.50
C ILE A 160 -9.77 -18.73 3.37
N PHE A 161 -10.47 -17.88 2.63
CA PHE A 161 -11.88 -18.05 2.32
C PHE A 161 -12.05 -18.36 0.84
N THR A 162 -12.73 -19.45 0.54
CA THR A 162 -13.18 -19.81 -0.80
C THR A 162 -14.67 -19.54 -0.90
N PHE A 163 -15.06 -18.71 -1.85
CA PHE A 163 -16.45 -18.33 -2.11
C PHE A 163 -17.09 -19.26 -3.15
N LYS A 164 -18.42 -19.28 -3.21
CA LYS A 164 -19.21 -20.12 -4.13
C LYS A 164 -18.91 -19.88 -5.61
N ASP A 165 -18.42 -18.69 -5.97
CA ASP A 165 -18.01 -18.34 -7.33
C ASP A 165 -16.60 -18.86 -7.70
N GLY A 166 -15.93 -19.54 -6.76
CA GLY A 166 -14.55 -20.02 -6.89
C GLY A 166 -13.48 -18.96 -6.58
N THR A 167 -13.87 -17.71 -6.28
CA THR A 167 -12.93 -16.68 -5.82
C THR A 167 -12.36 -17.09 -4.46
N THR A 168 -11.08 -16.83 -4.25
CA THR A 168 -10.41 -17.08 -2.98
C THR A 168 -9.79 -15.79 -2.47
N TYR A 169 -9.89 -15.54 -1.16
CA TYR A 169 -9.23 -14.41 -0.52
C TYR A 169 -8.49 -14.84 0.74
N GLU A 170 -7.30 -14.28 0.94
CA GLU A 170 -6.38 -14.65 2.02
C GLU A 170 -6.18 -13.47 2.98
N PHE A 171 -6.42 -13.69 4.26
CA PHE A 171 -6.05 -12.80 5.35
C PHE A 171 -4.80 -13.34 6.05
N LEU A 172 -3.85 -12.46 6.34
CA LEU A 172 -2.71 -12.80 7.18
C LEU A 172 -3.16 -12.81 8.65
N ILE A 173 -2.89 -13.88 9.37
CA ILE A 173 -3.26 -13.95 10.79
C ILE A 173 -2.44 -12.91 11.57
N ASN A 174 -3.15 -11.98 12.20
CA ASN A 174 -2.61 -10.98 13.09
C ASN A 174 -3.55 -10.78 14.30
N ASP A 175 -3.27 -9.81 15.15
CA ASP A 175 -4.04 -9.61 16.37
C ASP A 175 -5.49 -9.15 16.11
N ASN A 176 -5.76 -8.44 15.02
CA ASN A 176 -7.12 -8.05 14.63
C ASN A 176 -7.94 -9.27 14.21
N ILE A 177 -7.38 -10.11 13.34
CA ILE A 177 -8.02 -11.36 12.90
C ILE A 177 -8.21 -12.32 14.08
N ARG A 178 -7.25 -12.39 15.01
CA ARG A 178 -7.35 -13.23 16.22
C ARG A 178 -8.48 -12.77 17.14
N LYS A 179 -8.69 -11.45 17.29
CA LYS A 179 -9.80 -10.90 18.08
C LYS A 179 -11.15 -11.19 17.44
N ALA A 180 -11.26 -11.00 16.12
CA ALA A 180 -12.50 -11.27 15.37
C ALA A 180 -12.79 -12.76 15.17
N ARG A 181 -11.86 -13.66 15.53
CA ARG A 181 -11.98 -15.10 15.29
C ARG A 181 -13.24 -15.71 15.91
N SER A 182 -13.64 -15.25 17.09
CA SER A 182 -14.85 -15.76 17.75
C SER A 182 -16.09 -15.46 16.91
N ASP A 183 -16.23 -14.19 16.49
CA ASP A 183 -17.38 -13.72 15.73
C ASP A 183 -17.41 -14.34 14.33
N THR A 184 -16.27 -14.35 13.63
CA THR A 184 -16.13 -15.02 12.33
C THR A 184 -16.48 -16.51 12.40
N ASN A 185 -16.02 -17.23 13.43
CA ASN A 185 -16.32 -18.65 13.58
C ASN A 185 -17.79 -18.91 13.92
N PHE A 186 -18.44 -17.98 14.62
CA PHE A 186 -19.87 -18.06 14.91
C PHE A 186 -20.67 -17.99 13.62
N GLU A 187 -20.40 -16.97 12.79
CA GLU A 187 -21.08 -16.78 11.50
C GLU A 187 -20.85 -17.95 10.54
N LEU A 188 -19.62 -18.44 10.43
CA LEU A 188 -19.31 -19.61 9.60
C LEU A 188 -20.14 -20.83 10.02
N LYS A 189 -20.25 -21.09 11.33
CA LYS A 189 -21.03 -22.22 11.86
C LYS A 189 -22.53 -22.06 11.64
N GLU A 190 -23.08 -20.85 11.82
CA GLU A 190 -24.50 -20.58 11.53
C GLU A 190 -24.84 -20.87 10.06
N HIS A 191 -23.89 -20.65 9.16
CA HIS A 191 -24.05 -20.91 7.73
C HIS A 191 -23.57 -22.31 7.29
N GLY A 192 -23.25 -23.20 8.24
CA GLY A 192 -22.88 -24.59 7.97
C GLY A 192 -21.47 -24.77 7.38
N VAL A 193 -20.59 -23.79 7.53
CA VAL A 193 -19.19 -23.82 7.11
C VAL A 193 -18.29 -24.09 8.30
N GLU A 194 -17.49 -25.16 8.24
CA GLU A 194 -16.49 -25.45 9.27
C GLU A 194 -15.12 -24.88 8.89
N LEU A 195 -14.44 -24.29 9.86
CA LEU A 195 -13.05 -23.82 9.70
C LEU A 195 -12.09 -25.01 9.78
N VAL A 196 -11.52 -25.40 8.63
CA VAL A 196 -10.54 -26.48 8.55
C VAL A 196 -9.13 -25.93 8.84
N ARG A 197 -8.41 -26.55 9.76
CA ARG A 197 -6.99 -26.23 10.02
C ARG A 197 -6.08 -27.15 9.22
N GLU A 198 -5.29 -26.57 8.32
CA GLU A 198 -4.27 -27.25 7.53
C GLU A 198 -2.90 -27.00 8.19
N THR A 199 -2.22 -28.08 8.55
CA THR A 199 -0.89 -28.08 9.18
C THR A 199 0.24 -28.24 8.19
#